data_AF-A0A954PQ46-F1
#
_entry.id   AF-A0A954PQ46-F1
#
_cell.length_a   1.000
_cell.length_b   1.000
_cell.length_c   1.000
_cell.angle_alpha   90.00
_cell.angle_beta   90.00
_cell.angle_gamma   90.00
#
_symmetry.space_group_name_H-M   'P 1'
#
loop_
_entity.id
_entity.type
_entity.pdbx_description
1 polymer ?
#
loop_
_entity_poly.entity_id
_entity_poly.type
_entity_poly.pdbx_seq_one_letter_code
_entity_poly.pdbx_strand_id
1 'polypeptide(L)'
;QAAAEQGKALELNASPMRLDLSESHLILAARSGVPIAIDSDAHSIEGLDVIRYGVLQARRALLHKEQVLNTWPLEKLLRFVTRA
;
A
#
# COMPACT_ATOMS: atom_id res chain seq x y z
N GLN A 1 3.98 -8.67 -11.63
CA GLN A 1 4.82 -8.40 -12.82
C GLN A 1 4.24 -7.23 -13.61
N ALA A 2 3.04 -7.33 -14.20
CA ALA A 2 2.40 -6.22 -14.94
C ALA A 2 2.36 -4.87 -14.19
N ALA A 3 2.06 -4.87 -12.89
CA ALA A 3 2.06 -3.64 -12.09
C ALA A 3 3.42 -2.93 -12.09
N ALA A 4 4.53 -3.68 -12.02
CA ALA A 4 5.87 -3.10 -12.06
C ALA A 4 6.17 -2.50 -13.44
N GLU A 5 5.85 -3.23 -14.50
CA GLU A 5 6.07 -2.81 -15.89
C GLU A 5 5.29 -1.54 -16.26
N GLN A 6 4.07 -1.42 -15.73
CA GLN A 6 3.17 -0.29 -15.98
C GLN A 6 3.33 0.84 -14.96
N GLY A 7 4.31 0.75 -14.05
CA GLY A 7 4.54 1.75 -13.02
C GLY A 7 3.35 1.96 -12.08
N LYS A 8 2.59 0.90 -11.80
CA LYS A 8 1.41 0.93 -10.92
C LYS A 8 1.79 0.57 -9.48
N ALA A 9 0.97 1.04 -8.55
CA ALA A 9 0.99 0.62 -7.16
C ALA A 9 -0.03 -0.50 -6.91
N LEU A 10 0.11 -1.21 -5.80
CA LEU A 10 -0.89 -2.16 -5.31
C LEU A 10 -1.45 -1.70 -3.95
N GLU A 11 -2.71 -2.05 -3.71
CA GLU A 11 -3.42 -1.73 -2.47
C GLU A 11 -3.12 -2.76 -1.37
N LEU A 12 -2.94 -2.26 -0.15
CA LEU A 12 -3.05 -2.99 1.10
C LEU A 12 -4.19 -2.38 1.91
N ASN A 13 -5.36 -2.97 1.74
CA ASN A 13 -6.58 -2.65 2.40
C ASN A 13 -6.55 -3.11 3.86
N ALA A 14 -6.66 -2.17 4.79
CA ALA A 14 -6.58 -2.42 6.22
C ALA A 14 -7.93 -2.81 6.85
N SER A 15 -9.02 -2.87 6.08
CA SER A 15 -10.33 -3.31 6.58
C SER A 15 -10.20 -4.71 7.16
N PRO A 16 -10.61 -4.96 8.42
CA PRO A 16 -10.51 -6.29 9.04
C PRO A 16 -11.28 -7.39 8.31
N MET A 17 -12.30 -7.01 7.52
CA MET A 17 -13.08 -7.94 6.72
C MET A 17 -12.37 -8.35 5.42
N ARG A 18 -11.33 -7.59 5.01
CA ARG A 18 -10.53 -7.86 3.81
C ARG A 18 -9.10 -8.27 4.17
N LEU A 19 -8.38 -7.37 4.82
CA LEU A 19 -6.93 -7.45 5.11
C LEU A 19 -6.12 -8.02 3.94
N ASP A 20 -6.25 -7.35 2.80
CA ASP A 20 -5.74 -7.76 1.49
C ASP A 20 -4.87 -6.63 0.95
N LEU A 21 -3.59 -6.80 0.62
CA LEU A 21 -2.91 -8.03 0.24
C LEU A 21 -2.32 -8.90 1.37
N SER A 22 -2.21 -10.20 1.08
CA SER A 22 -1.53 -11.17 1.93
C SER A 22 -0.03 -10.86 2.07
N GLU A 23 0.58 -11.37 3.15
CA GLU A 23 2.01 -11.16 3.47
C GLU A 23 2.93 -11.61 2.32
N SER A 24 2.66 -12.77 1.74
CA SER A 24 3.43 -13.32 0.62
C SER A 24 3.33 -12.45 -0.65
N HIS A 25 2.15 -11.89 -0.92
CA HIS A 25 1.95 -10.97 -2.04
C HIS A 25 2.64 -9.63 -1.82
N LEU A 26 2.63 -9.11 -0.59
CA LEU A 26 3.37 -7.90 -0.24
C LEU A 26 4.89 -8.09 -0.43
N ILE A 27 5.44 -9.22 0.00
CA ILE A 27 6.86 -9.56 -0.21
C ILE A 27 7.18 -9.65 -1.71
N LEU A 28 6.30 -10.28 -2.50
CA LEU A 28 6.46 -10.37 -3.95
C LEU A 28 6.42 -8.99 -4.62
N ALA A 29 5.46 -8.14 -4.24
CA ALA A 29 5.33 -6.78 -4.74
C ALA A 29 6.59 -5.95 -4.41
N ALA A 30 7.05 -6.03 -3.16
CA ALA A 30 8.27 -5.38 -2.69
C ALA A 30 9.50 -5.79 -3.50
N ARG A 31 9.70 -7.10 -3.72
CA ARG A 31 10.79 -7.64 -4.54
C ARG A 31 10.69 -7.24 -6.01
N SER A 32 9.47 -7.00 -6.49
CA SER A 32 9.20 -6.57 -7.87
C SER A 32 9.31 -5.05 -8.05
N GLY A 33 9.66 -4.29 -6.99
CA GLY A 33 9.73 -2.82 -7.04
C GLY A 33 8.37 -2.14 -7.14
N VAL A 34 7.28 -2.85 -6.82
CA VAL A 34 5.91 -2.32 -6.87
C VAL A 34 5.62 -1.61 -5.54
N PRO A 35 5.33 -0.29 -5.55
CA PRO A 35 4.99 0.42 -4.32
C PRO A 35 3.61 0.02 -3.79
N ILE A 36 3.45 0.08 -2.47
CA ILE A 36 2.21 -0.28 -1.76
C ILE A 36 1.49 0.98 -1.28
N ALA A 37 0.19 1.07 -1.54
CA ALA A 37 -0.72 2.04 -0.93
C ALA A 37 -1.46 1.35 0.22
N ILE A 38 -1.44 1.93 1.42
CA ILE A 38 -2.22 1.43 2.56
C ILE A 38 -3.45 2.33 2.73
N ASP A 39 -4.64 1.73 2.79
CA ASP A 39 -5.91 2.42 2.98
C ASP A 39 -6.79 1.67 4.01
N SER A 40 -7.91 2.27 4.40
CA SER A 40 -8.83 1.73 5.41
C SER A 40 -10.16 1.22 4.85
N ASP A 41 -10.44 1.44 3.56
CA ASP A 41 -11.77 1.22 2.94
C ASP A 41 -12.92 1.87 3.72
N ALA A 42 -12.67 3.08 4.24
CA ALA A 42 -13.58 3.69 5.20
C ALA A 42 -14.87 4.18 4.54
N HIS A 43 -16.00 3.70 5.04
CA HIS A 43 -17.35 4.15 4.68
C HIS A 43 -17.99 5.04 5.78
N SER A 44 -17.25 5.27 6.86
CA SER A 44 -17.55 6.23 7.93
C SER A 44 -16.24 6.77 8.50
N ILE A 45 -16.31 7.83 9.33
CA ILE A 45 -15.12 8.44 9.93
C ILE A 45 -14.40 7.44 10.84
N GLU A 46 -15.17 6.66 11.61
CA GLU A 46 -14.66 5.62 12.51
C GLU A 46 -13.92 4.51 11.75
N GLY A 47 -14.28 4.29 10.48
CA GLY A 47 -13.59 3.35 9.61
C GLY A 47 -12.12 3.69 9.38
N LEU A 48 -11.69 4.95 9.54
CA LEU A 48 -10.29 5.35 9.37
C LEU A 48 -9.36 4.72 10.41
N ASP A 49 -9.86 4.38 11.59
CA ASP A 49 -9.05 3.84 12.71
C ASP A 49 -8.45 2.46 12.41
N VAL A 50 -9.00 1.74 11.44
CA VAL A 50 -8.54 0.40 11.07
C VAL A 50 -7.21 0.41 10.30
N ILE A 51 -6.75 1.59 9.84
CA ILE A 51 -5.49 1.75 9.08
C ILE A 51 -4.27 1.12 9.78
N ARG A 52 -4.32 1.07 11.13
CA ARG A 52 -3.30 0.42 11.97
C ARG A 52 -3.06 -1.05 11.59
N TYR A 53 -4.08 -1.77 11.12
CA TYR A 53 -3.93 -3.17 10.72
C TYR A 53 -3.15 -3.31 9.42
N GLY A 54 -3.34 -2.40 8.46
CA GLY A 54 -2.52 -2.34 7.25
C GLY A 54 -1.06 -2.05 7.56
N VAL A 55 -0.77 -1.14 8.51
CA VAL A 55 0.61 -0.88 8.97
C VAL A 55 1.24 -2.12 9.62
N LEU A 56 0.49 -2.86 10.44
CA LEU A 56 0.96 -4.10 11.05
C LEU A 56 1.25 -5.16 9.98
N GLN A 57 0.35 -5.33 9.01
CA GLN A 57 0.52 -6.28 7.91
C GLN A 57 1.74 -5.92 7.03
N ALA A 58 1.95 -4.64 6.73
CA ALA A 58 3.12 -4.14 6.02
C ALA A 58 4.42 -4.45 6.77
N ARG A 59 4.43 -4.29 8.10
CA ARG A 59 5.59 -4.62 8.95
C ARG A 59 5.88 -6.12 8.98
N ARG A 60 4.85 -6.97 9.01
CA ARG A 60 5.02 -8.43 8.90
C ARG A 60 5.70 -8.82 7.59
N ALA A 61 5.32 -8.18 6.50
CA ALA A 61 5.96 -8.33 5.19
C ALA A 61 7.33 -7.63 5.07
N LEU A 62 7.87 -7.07 6.15
CA LEU A 62 9.15 -6.36 6.20
C LEU A 62 9.25 -5.19 5.19
N LEU A 63 8.15 -4.51 4.91
CA LEU A 63 8.16 -3.32 4.04
C LEU A 63 8.91 -2.16 4.71
N HIS A 64 9.79 -1.53 3.94
CA HIS A 64 10.44 -0.27 4.30
C HIS A 64 9.58 0.93 3.88
N LYS A 65 9.79 2.08 4.51
CA LYS A 65 8.99 3.30 4.24
C LYS A 65 9.05 3.69 2.75
N GLU A 66 10.21 3.55 2.11
CA GLU A 66 10.41 3.87 0.70
C GLU A 66 9.51 3.07 -0.25
N GLN A 67 9.04 1.90 0.20
CA GLN A 67 8.15 1.00 -0.55
C GLN A 67 6.66 1.31 -0.32
N VAL A 68 6.32 2.23 0.60
CA VAL A 68 4.94 2.59 0.96
C VAL A 68 4.63 4.02 0.52
N LEU A 69 3.66 4.16 -0.40
CA LEU A 69 3.26 5.44 -1.00
C LEU A 69 2.88 6.48 0.05
N ASN A 70 2.17 6.08 1.11
CA ASN A 70 1.69 6.97 2.17
C ASN A 70 2.81 7.69 2.92
N THR A 71 4.06 7.24 2.80
CA THR A 71 5.23 7.87 3.46
C THR A 71 6.05 8.75 2.52
N TRP A 72 5.71 8.78 1.23
CA TRP A 72 6.45 9.56 0.26
C TRP A 72 6.21 11.07 0.49
N PRO A 73 7.20 11.93 0.16
CA PRO A 73 6.96 13.36 0.08
C PRO A 73 5.81 13.66 -0.88
N LEU A 74 4.94 14.61 -0.52
CA LEU A 74 3.73 14.95 -1.29
C LEU A 74 4.02 15.18 -2.78
N GLU A 75 5.08 15.92 -3.09
CA GLU A 75 5.47 16.22 -4.47
C GLU A 75 5.81 14.94 -5.27
N LYS A 76 6.47 13.97 -4.64
CA LYS A 76 6.80 12.67 -5.26
C LYS A 76 5.52 11.86 -5.51
N LEU A 77 4.59 11.85 -4.55
CA LEU A 77 3.31 11.17 -4.68
C LEU A 77 2.47 11.78 -5.82
N LEU A 78 2.35 13.11 -5.87
CA LEU A 78 1.61 13.81 -6.91
C LEU A 78 2.17 13.48 -8.30
N ARG A 79 3.50 13.57 -8.49
CA ARG A 79 4.12 13.16 -9.76
C ARG A 79 3.83 11.70 -10.14
N PHE A 80 3.72 10.81 -9.16
CA PHE A 80 3.43 9.41 -9.42
C PHE A 80 2.00 9.22 -9.91
N VAL A 81 1.01 9.85 -9.27
CA VAL A 81 -0.42 9.66 -9.61
C VAL A 81 -0.88 10.47 -10.82
N THR A 82 -0.17 11.54 -11.21
CA THR A 82 -0.50 12.36 -12.38
C THR A 82 0.29 11.97 -13.63
N ARG A 83 1.08 10.89 -13.59
CA ARG A 83 1.72 10.36 -14.80
C ARG A 83 0.64 9.83 -15.75
N ALA A 84 0.52 10.47 -16.91
CA ALA A 84 -0.26 9.99 -18.04
C ALA A 84 0.33 8.69 -18.60
#